data_AF-A0A7L3PU61-F1
#
_entry.id   AF-A0A7L3PU61-F1
#
_cell.length_a   1.000
_cell.length_b   1.000
_cell.length_c   1.000
_cell.angle_alpha   90.00
_cell.angle_beta   90.00
_cell.angle_gamma   90.00
#
_symmetry.space_group_name_H-M   'P 1'
#
loop_
_entity.id
_entity.type
_entity.pdbx_description
1 polymer ?
#
loop_
_entity_poly.entity_id
_entity_poly.type
_entity_poly.pdbx_seq_one_letter_code
_entity_poly.pdbx_strand_id
1 'polypeptide(L)'
;QVCFHCREPGHGVADCPAVLESQDMGTGICYRCGSTEHDISKCRAKVDPAAGPFPYAKCFICGEMGHLSRSCPDNPKGLYAEGGGCRLCGSVEHFRKDCPEKQNTGELGALPWRLGLKS
;
A
#
# COMPACT_ATOMS: atom_id res chain seq x y z
N GLN A 1 -8.12 -4.35 -17.72
CA GLN A 1 -7.61 -3.01 -17.34
C GLN A 1 -8.63 -2.37 -16.41
N VAL A 2 -8.18 -1.75 -15.32
CA VAL A 2 -9.04 -1.01 -14.37
C VAL A 2 -8.67 0.46 -14.45
N CYS A 3 -9.67 1.33 -14.39
CA CYS A 3 -9.45 2.77 -14.44
C CYS A 3 -8.94 3.28 -13.10
N PHE A 4 -7.81 4.01 -13.08
CA PHE A 4 -7.29 4.61 -11.85
C PHE A 4 -8.03 5.89 -11.41
N HIS A 5 -8.99 6.36 -12.21
CA HIS A 5 -9.84 7.51 -11.88
C HIS A 5 -11.13 7.07 -11.18
N CYS A 6 -11.93 6.19 -11.80
CA CYS A 6 -13.22 5.72 -11.23
C CYS A 6 -13.19 4.29 -10.66
N ARG A 7 -12.09 3.54 -10.80
CA ARG A 7 -11.94 2.12 -10.41
C ARG A 7 -12.87 1.13 -11.11
N GLU A 8 -13.59 1.57 -12.13
CA GLU A 8 -14.36 0.64 -12.95
C GLU A 8 -13.45 -0.16 -13.88
N PRO A 9 -13.72 -1.46 -14.05
CA PRO A 9 -13.02 -2.29 -15.03
C PRO A 9 -13.45 -1.93 -16.45
N GLY A 10 -12.62 -2.27 -17.44
CA GLY A 10 -12.97 -2.19 -18.86
C GLY A 10 -12.36 -1.00 -19.62
N HIS A 11 -11.84 0.01 -18.92
CA HIS A 11 -11.19 1.17 -19.53
C HIS A 11 -9.97 1.65 -18.73
N GLY A 12 -9.11 2.47 -19.36
CA GLY A 12 -8.00 3.15 -18.70
C GLY A 12 -8.36 4.60 -18.37
N VAL A 13 -7.51 5.32 -17.64
CA VAL A 13 -7.77 6.73 -17.26
C VAL A 13 -8.04 7.62 -18.48
N ALA A 14 -7.35 7.38 -19.59
CA ALA A 14 -7.52 8.13 -20.84
C ALA A 14 -8.91 7.98 -21.48
N ASP A 15 -9.57 6.84 -21.25
CA ASP A 15 -10.88 6.50 -21.82
C ASP A 15 -11.99 6.53 -20.74
N CYS A 16 -11.71 7.17 -19.60
CA CYS A 16 -12.64 7.16 -18.48
C CYS A 16 -13.82 8.11 -18.75
N PRO A 17 -15.07 7.63 -18.75
CA PRO A 17 -16.24 8.47 -19.05
C PRO A 17 -16.50 9.53 -17.98
N ALA A 18 -15.92 9.39 -16.79
CA ALA A 18 -16.08 10.30 -15.66
C ALA A 18 -15.04 11.45 -15.61
N VAL A 19 -14.16 11.59 -16.61
CA VAL A 19 -13.05 12.58 -16.60
C VAL A 19 -13.47 14.04 -16.45
N LEU A 20 -14.73 14.40 -16.74
CA LEU A 20 -15.21 15.78 -16.68
C LEU A 20 -15.82 16.16 -15.32
N GLU A 21 -16.24 15.21 -14.49
CA GLU A 21 -16.94 15.50 -13.22
C GLU A 21 -16.02 15.47 -11.99
N SER A 22 -14.82 14.90 -12.09
CA SER A 22 -13.97 14.61 -10.92
C SER A 22 -12.53 15.09 -11.07
N GLN A 23 -12.35 16.36 -11.48
CA GLN A 23 -11.03 17.06 -11.44
C GLN A 23 -10.38 17.04 -10.03
N ASP A 24 -11.16 16.76 -9.00
CA ASP A 24 -10.76 16.74 -7.60
C ASP A 24 -10.09 15.42 -7.14
N MET A 25 -9.99 14.40 -8.01
CA MET A 25 -9.39 13.11 -7.64
C MET A 25 -7.86 13.05 -7.73
N GLY A 26 -7.20 14.15 -8.10
CA GLY A 26 -5.74 14.21 -8.19
C GLY A 26 -5.14 13.22 -9.19
N THR A 27 -5.89 12.76 -10.18
CA THR A 27 -5.38 11.80 -11.16
C THR A 27 -4.43 12.48 -12.13
N GLY A 28 -3.25 11.90 -12.33
CA GLY A 28 -2.24 12.44 -13.26
C GLY A 28 -1.25 13.43 -12.63
N ILE A 29 -1.29 13.63 -11.32
CA ILE A 29 -0.23 14.31 -10.58
C ILE A 29 0.73 13.32 -9.91
N CYS A 30 1.98 13.74 -9.75
CA CYS A 30 2.94 13.10 -8.89
C CYS A 30 2.48 13.27 -7.44
N TYR A 31 2.06 12.18 -6.79
CA TYR A 31 1.58 12.22 -5.40
C TYR A 31 2.63 12.66 -4.37
N ARG A 32 3.91 12.68 -4.76
CA ARG A 32 4.99 13.20 -3.93
C ARG A 32 5.05 14.72 -3.97
N CYS A 33 4.88 15.38 -5.12
CA CYS A 33 5.15 16.83 -5.25
C CYS A 33 4.04 17.66 -5.89
N GLY A 34 2.96 17.04 -6.37
CA GLY A 34 1.82 17.71 -7.01
C GLY A 34 2.01 18.07 -8.49
N SER A 35 3.19 17.87 -9.08
CA SER A 35 3.45 18.17 -10.50
C SER A 35 2.73 17.18 -11.42
N THR A 36 2.23 17.65 -12.56
CA THR A 36 1.66 16.82 -13.64
C THR A 36 2.69 16.40 -14.71
N GLU A 37 3.93 16.87 -14.61
CA GLU A 37 4.94 16.68 -15.68
C GLU A 37 5.64 15.32 -15.61
N HIS A 38 5.52 14.60 -14.49
CA HIS A 38 6.24 13.36 -14.27
C HIS A 38 5.49 12.39 -13.34
N ASP A 39 5.85 11.11 -13.45
CA ASP A 39 5.48 10.07 -12.49
C ASP A 39 6.38 10.12 -11.23
N ILE A 40 5.88 9.57 -10.13
CA ILE A 40 6.57 9.43 -8.84
C ILE A 40 7.98 8.84 -8.99
N SER A 41 8.19 7.89 -9.90
CA SER A 41 9.49 7.26 -10.15
C SER A 41 10.54 8.24 -10.69
N LYS A 42 10.10 9.30 -11.38
CA LYS A 42 10.96 10.36 -11.93
C LYS A 42 10.94 11.62 -11.05
N CYS A 43 10.21 11.61 -9.94
CA CYS A 43 10.12 12.75 -9.04
C CYS A 43 11.44 13.01 -8.32
N ARG A 44 12.01 14.21 -8.56
CA ARG A 44 13.24 14.69 -7.93
C ARG A 44 13.00 15.80 -6.90
N ALA A 45 11.74 16.11 -6.62
CA ALA A 45 11.39 17.13 -5.64
C ALA A 45 11.86 16.71 -4.24
N LYS A 46 12.41 17.67 -3.50
CA LYS A 46 12.66 17.50 -2.07
C LYS A 46 11.37 17.86 -1.34
N VAL A 47 10.73 16.86 -0.75
CA VAL A 47 9.54 17.06 0.08
C VAL A 47 9.90 17.08 1.54
N ASP A 48 9.17 17.89 2.30
CA ASP A 48 9.29 17.97 3.75
C ASP A 48 8.95 16.59 4.37
N PRO A 49 9.83 16.01 5.19
CA PRO A 49 9.54 14.74 5.86
C PRO A 49 8.28 14.77 6.73
N ALA A 50 7.93 15.93 7.30
CA ALA A 50 6.74 16.12 8.12
C ALA A 50 5.45 16.06 7.32
N ALA A 51 5.50 16.35 6.01
CA ALA A 51 4.35 16.22 5.11
C ALA A 51 4.06 14.75 4.73
N GLY A 52 4.94 13.82 5.10
CA GLY A 52 4.82 12.41 4.79
C GLY A 52 5.28 12.05 3.37
N PRO A 53 5.20 10.76 2.99
CA PRO A 53 5.75 10.27 1.72
C PRO A 53 4.92 10.67 0.48
N PHE A 54 3.62 10.90 0.66
CA PHE A 54 2.67 11.19 -0.42
C PHE A 54 1.69 12.32 -0.04
N PRO A 55 2.17 13.54 0.22
CA PRO A 55 1.32 14.65 0.68
C PRO A 55 0.21 15.03 -0.30
N TYR A 56 0.39 14.75 -1.60
CA TYR A 56 -0.58 15.06 -2.65
C TYR A 56 -1.41 13.84 -3.08
N ALA A 57 -1.22 12.67 -2.47
CA ALA A 57 -2.11 11.54 -2.73
C ALA A 57 -3.47 11.80 -2.10
N LYS A 58 -4.54 11.66 -2.88
CA LYS A 58 -5.91 11.58 -2.36
C LYS A 58 -6.31 10.12 -2.17
N CYS A 59 -6.78 9.79 -0.97
CA CYS A 59 -7.20 8.45 -0.64
C CYS A 59 -8.53 8.11 -1.31
N PHE A 60 -8.58 7.03 -2.09
CA PHE A 60 -9.82 6.55 -2.71
C PHE A 60 -10.80 5.86 -1.74
N ILE A 61 -10.47 5.78 -0.46
CA ILE A 61 -11.31 5.12 0.55
C ILE A 61 -11.99 6.18 1.42
N CYS A 62 -11.21 7.04 2.09
CA CYS A 62 -11.77 8.10 2.93
C CYS A 62 -11.87 9.47 2.23
N GLY A 63 -11.26 9.65 1.05
CA GLY A 63 -11.26 10.92 0.32
C GLY A 63 -10.23 11.94 0.82
N GLU A 64 -9.55 11.68 1.93
CA GLU A 64 -8.56 12.61 2.51
C GLU A 64 -7.22 12.59 1.76
N MET A 65 -6.46 13.68 1.88
CA MET A 65 -5.13 13.80 1.29
C MET A 65 -4.02 13.31 2.24
N GLY A 66 -2.84 13.02 1.70
CA GLY A 66 -1.63 12.72 2.45
C GLY A 66 -1.26 11.24 2.54
N HIS A 67 -2.11 10.34 2.03
CA HIS A 67 -1.84 8.90 2.04
C HIS A 67 -2.47 8.17 0.85
N LEU A 68 -1.93 6.99 0.54
CA LEU A 68 -2.51 6.07 -0.45
C LEU A 68 -3.57 5.19 0.23
N SER A 69 -4.56 4.67 -0.53
CA SER A 69 -5.59 3.76 0.02
C SER A 69 -5.01 2.57 0.82
N ARG A 70 -3.83 2.08 0.42
CA ARG A 70 -3.12 1.00 1.10
C ARG A 70 -2.71 1.36 2.55
N SER A 71 -2.55 2.64 2.84
CA SER A 71 -2.15 3.19 4.14
C SER A 71 -3.29 3.94 4.82
N CYS A 72 -4.53 3.80 4.31
CA CYS A 72 -5.69 4.44 4.91
C CYS A 72 -6.08 3.69 6.19
N PRO A 73 -6.22 4.38 7.33
CA PRO A 73 -6.59 3.75 8.60
C PRO A 73 -7.99 3.12 8.55
N ASP A 74 -8.87 3.66 7.70
CA ASP A 74 -10.24 3.18 7.50
C ASP A 74 -10.35 2.18 6.35
N ASN A 75 -9.25 1.57 5.87
CA ASN A 75 -9.30 0.59 4.81
C ASN A 75 -9.66 -0.81 5.34
N PRO A 76 -10.91 -1.30 5.15
CA PRO A 76 -11.34 -2.60 5.68
C PRO A 76 -10.63 -3.79 5.02
N LYS A 77 -9.98 -3.58 3.87
CA LYS A 77 -9.27 -4.61 3.11
C LYS A 77 -7.74 -4.59 3.36
N GLY A 78 -7.23 -3.58 4.07
CA GLY A 78 -5.79 -3.37 4.29
C GLY A 78 -4.98 -3.37 2.98
N LEU A 79 -3.80 -3.98 2.98
CA LEU A 79 -2.95 -4.04 1.78
C LEU A 79 -3.51 -4.92 0.65
N TYR A 80 -4.54 -5.73 0.92
CA TYR A 80 -5.05 -6.75 0.01
C TYR A 80 -6.24 -6.20 -0.79
N ALA A 81 -6.05 -5.88 -2.07
CA ALA A 81 -7.09 -5.26 -2.90
C ALA A 81 -8.42 -6.05 -2.97
N GLU A 82 -8.33 -7.38 -2.95
CA GLU A 82 -9.49 -8.30 -2.95
C GLU A 82 -9.95 -8.68 -1.54
N GLY A 83 -9.35 -8.09 -0.49
CA GLY A 83 -9.54 -8.50 0.90
C GLY A 83 -8.73 -9.75 1.27
N GLY A 84 -8.95 -10.22 2.49
CA GLY A 84 -8.13 -11.27 3.11
C GLY A 84 -6.93 -10.71 3.86
N GLY A 85 -5.99 -11.59 4.20
CA GLY A 85 -4.83 -11.23 5.00
C GLY A 85 -3.67 -12.19 4.82
N CYS A 86 -2.59 -11.96 5.56
CA CYS A 86 -1.45 -12.82 5.61
C CYS A 86 -1.88 -14.25 5.93
N ARG A 87 -1.57 -15.21 5.07
CA ARG A 87 -1.99 -16.62 5.24
C ARG A 87 -1.31 -17.34 6.42
N LEU A 88 -0.40 -16.66 7.13
CA LEU A 88 0.26 -17.19 8.33
C LEU A 88 -0.42 -16.67 9.60
N CYS A 89 -0.62 -15.36 9.71
CA CYS A 89 -1.10 -14.71 10.94
C CYS A 89 -2.43 -13.96 10.80
N GLY A 90 -3.02 -13.92 9.60
CA GLY A 90 -4.28 -13.23 9.31
C GLY A 90 -4.19 -11.70 9.16
N SER A 91 -3.05 -11.07 9.48
CA SER A 91 -2.90 -9.61 9.40
C SER A 91 -3.07 -9.06 7.99
N VAL A 92 -3.73 -7.91 7.86
CA VAL A 92 -3.93 -7.21 6.58
C VAL A 92 -2.85 -6.17 6.28
N GLU A 93 -1.89 -5.98 7.20
CA GLU A 93 -0.91 -4.87 7.20
C GLU A 93 0.40 -5.20 6.50
N HIS A 94 0.65 -6.48 6.17
CA HIS A 94 1.86 -6.92 5.47
C HIS A 94 1.56 -8.04 4.49
N PHE A 95 2.43 -8.23 3.48
CA PHE A 95 2.39 -9.42 2.66
C PHE A 95 3.06 -10.59 3.40
N ARG A 96 2.67 -11.84 3.08
CA ARG A 96 3.25 -13.06 3.70
C ARG A 96 4.79 -13.08 3.73
N LYS A 97 5.45 -12.48 2.74
CA LYS A 97 6.92 -12.40 2.66
C LYS A 97 7.53 -11.61 3.82
N ASP A 98 6.81 -10.60 4.28
CA ASP A 98 7.18 -9.66 5.34
C ASP A 98 6.50 -10.03 6.67
N CYS A 99 5.90 -11.22 6.77
CA CYS A 99 5.24 -11.67 7.99
C CYS A 99 6.27 -11.86 9.11
N PRO A 100 6.14 -11.17 10.25
CA PRO A 100 7.07 -11.30 11.37
C PRO A 100 7.10 -12.73 11.93
N GLU A 101 5.96 -13.44 11.90
CA GLU A 101 5.87 -14.83 12.38
C GLU A 101 6.59 -15.84 11.47
N LYS A 102 6.88 -15.47 10.22
CA LYS A 102 7.69 -16.30 9.31
C LYS A 102 9.13 -16.45 9.80
N GLN A 103 9.64 -15.48 10.57
CA GLN A 103 10.99 -15.53 11.13
C GLN A 103 11.08 -16.47 12.34
N ASN A 104 9.98 -16.64 13.08
CA ASN A 104 9.92 -17.52 14.25
C ASN A 104 9.91 -19.02 13.90
N THR A 105 9.51 -19.38 12.66
CA THR A 105 9.53 -20.79 12.21
C THR A 105 10.93 -21.28 11.81
N GLY A 106 11.92 -20.39 11.73
CA GLY A 106 13.31 -20.73 11.41
C GLY A 106 14.20 -20.98 12.64
N GLU A 107 13.76 -20.63 13.85
CA GLU A 107 14.60 -20.61 15.05
C GLU A 107 14.23 -21.63 16.13
N LEU A 108 13.35 -22.60 15.81
CA LEU A 108 13.09 -23.77 16.67
C LEU A 108 13.71 -25.08 16.14
N GLY A 109 14.60 -24.99 15.15
CA GLY A 109 15.35 -26.12 14.59
C GLY A 109 16.76 -26.33 15.14
N ALA A 110 17.20 -25.52 16.11
CA ALA A 110 18.55 -25.59 16.69
C ALA A 110 18.53 -25.70 18.21
N LEU A 111 17.80 -26.69 18.75
CA LEU A 111 18.10 -27.19 20.09
C LEU A 111 19.18 -28.27 19.97
N PRO A 112 20.44 -28.02 20.42
CA PRO A 112 21.41 -29.09 20.55
C PRO A 112 20.94 -30.07 21.64
N TRP A 113 20.59 -31.28 21.22
CA TRP A 113 20.35 -32.42 22.09
C TRP A 113 21.61 -32.69 22.94
N ARG A 114 21.60 -32.30 24.22
CA ARG A 114 22.45 -32.93 25.25
C ARG A 114 21.71 -32.93 26.59
N LEU A 115 20.78 -33.88 26.75
CA LEU A 115 20.45 -34.38 28.08
C LEU A 115 21.62 -35.26 28.56
N GLY A 116 22.49 -34.68 29.37
CA GLY A 116 23.41 -35.44 30.22
C GLY A 116 22.72 -35.80 31.54
N LEU A 117 22.38 -37.07 31.69
CA LEU A 117 22.07 -37.71 32.97
C LEU A 117 23.16 -37.34 33.99
N LYS A 118 22.77 -36.84 35.16
CA LYS A 118 23.61 -36.87 36.36
C LYS A 118 22.92 -37.65 37.47
N SER A 119 23.61 -38.71 37.85
CA SER A 119 23.65 -39.42 39.15
C SER A 119 22.39 -40.13 39.63
#